data_AF-A0A259PR45-F1
#
_entry.id   AF-A0A259PR45-F1
#
_cell.length_a   1.000
_cell.length_b   1.000
_cell.length_c   1.000
_cell.angle_alpha   90.00
_cell.angle_beta   90.00
_cell.angle_gamma   90.00
#
_symmetry.space_group_name_H-M   'P 1'
#
loop_
_entity.id
_entity.type
_entity.pdbx_description
1 polymer ?
#
loop_
_entity_poly.entity_id
_entity_poly.type
_entity_poly.pdbx_seq_one_letter_code
_entity_poly.pdbx_strand_id
1 'polypeptide(L)'
;PPLWSKRNAKGELIKREFGPWMGVAFRLLAPLKVLRGTALDPFGHTAERKQERALIGQYRETIAELLRGLNANSPPERLQLATQIARLPDGIRGYGHIKQRYLAQVLPQWEALMRKWRQVTAGASSPDSQAVPETVA
;
A
#
# COMPACT_ATOMS: atom_id res chain seq x y z
N PRO A 1 -12.21 14.15 -2.91
CA PRO A 1 -12.48 15.56 -3.30
C PRO A 1 -13.82 15.64 -4.03
N PRO A 2 -14.57 16.77 -3.97
CA PRO A 2 -15.74 16.94 -4.82
C PRO A 2 -15.30 16.88 -6.29
N LEU A 3 -15.97 16.06 -7.10
CA LEU A 3 -15.58 15.76 -8.48
C LEU A 3 -15.46 17.01 -9.37
N TRP A 4 -16.19 18.08 -9.06
CA TRP A 4 -16.27 19.31 -9.83
C TRP A 4 -15.30 20.43 -9.39
N SER A 5 -14.28 20.11 -8.61
CA SER A 5 -13.32 21.11 -8.14
C SER A 5 -12.29 21.47 -9.23
N LYS A 6 -12.17 22.77 -9.54
CA LYS A 6 -11.19 23.28 -10.51
C LYS A 6 -9.77 23.02 -10.01
N ARG A 7 -8.90 22.56 -10.90
CA ARG A 7 -7.47 22.38 -10.65
C ARG A 7 -6.69 23.56 -11.25
N ASN A 8 -5.59 23.95 -10.60
CA ASN A 8 -4.66 24.94 -11.13
C ASN A 8 -3.78 24.32 -12.24
N ALA A 9 -2.92 25.13 -12.88
CA ALA A 9 -1.99 24.67 -13.92
C ALA A 9 -1.01 23.57 -13.46
N LYS A 10 -0.82 23.41 -12.14
CA LYS A 10 0.02 22.37 -11.51
C LYS A 10 -0.77 21.11 -11.13
N GLY A 11 -2.06 21.04 -11.45
CA GLY A 11 -2.94 19.91 -11.12
C GLY A 11 -3.47 19.89 -9.68
N GLU A 12 -3.21 20.94 -8.89
CA GLU A 12 -3.63 21.05 -7.50
C GLU A 12 -5.02 21.70 -7.39
N LEU A 13 -5.76 21.34 -6.34
CA LEU A 13 -7.11 21.86 -6.10
C LEU A 13 -7.08 23.35 -5.75
N ILE A 14 -7.88 24.15 -6.47
CA ILE A 14 -8.07 25.56 -6.14
C ILE A 14 -9.00 25.64 -4.93
N LYS A 15 -8.49 26.23 -3.83
CA LYS A 15 -9.29 26.47 -2.62
C LYS A 15 -10.43 27.43 -2.95
N ARG A 16 -11.62 27.12 -2.46
CA ARG A 16 -12.81 27.96 -2.59
C ARG A 16 -13.50 28.06 -1.24
N GLU A 17 -14.02 29.24 -0.96
CA GLU A 17 -14.89 29.45 0.19
C GLU A 17 -16.30 28.98 -0.13
N PHE A 18 -16.92 28.30 0.83
CA PHE A 18 -18.31 27.88 0.75
C PHE A 18 -19.11 28.75 1.71
N GLY A 19 -20.22 29.31 1.23
CA GLY A 19 -21.08 30.17 2.04
C GLY A 19 -21.85 29.41 3.14
N PRO A 20 -22.65 30.13 3.95
CA PRO A 20 -23.34 29.58 5.14
C PRO A 20 -24.24 28.36 4.86
N TRP A 21 -24.74 28.23 3.63
CA TRP A 21 -25.57 27.09 3.19
C TRP A 21 -24.86 25.73 3.32
N MET A 22 -23.53 25.71 3.39
CA MET A 22 -22.74 24.48 3.52
C MET A 22 -23.05 23.71 4.80
N GLY A 23 -23.41 24.42 5.88
CA GLY A 23 -23.83 23.78 7.14
C GLY A 23 -25.14 22.98 6.98
N VAL A 24 -26.09 23.49 6.20
CA VAL A 24 -27.34 22.80 5.89
C VAL A 24 -27.07 21.59 5.00
N ALA A 25 -26.21 21.73 4.00
CA ALA A 25 -25.80 20.61 3.15
C ALA A 25 -25.16 19.47 3.95
N PHE A 26 -24.28 19.76 4.92
CA PHE A 26 -23.69 18.73 5.77
C PHE A 26 -24.72 18.03 6.68
N ARG A 27 -25.74 18.74 7.17
CA ARG A 27 -26.85 18.12 7.94
C ARG A 27 -27.64 17.11 7.10
N LEU A 28 -27.86 17.41 5.83
CA LEU A 28 -28.54 16.50 4.89
C LEU A 28 -27.66 15.31 4.50
N LEU A 29 -26.34 15.51 4.37
CA LEU A 29 -25.38 14.45 4.02
C LEU A 29 -25.03 13.54 5.21
N ALA A 30 -25.20 13.98 6.44
CA ALA A 30 -24.89 13.21 7.65
C ALA A 30 -25.56 11.83 7.72
N PRO A 31 -26.88 11.67 7.48
CA PRO A 31 -27.52 10.35 7.48
C PRO A 31 -27.07 9.47 6.30
N LEU A 32 -26.66 10.07 5.19
CA LEU A 32 -26.16 9.36 4.00
C LEU A 32 -24.76 8.76 4.20
N LYS A 33 -24.17 8.86 5.41
CA LYS A 33 -22.91 8.17 5.75
C LYS A 33 -22.97 6.66 5.52
N VAL A 34 -24.16 6.05 5.57
CA VAL A 34 -24.37 4.61 5.35
C VAL A 34 -24.06 4.20 3.90
N LEU A 35 -24.14 5.13 2.94
CA LEU A 35 -23.78 4.86 1.55
C LEU A 35 -22.28 4.68 1.35
N ARG A 36 -21.43 5.09 2.31
CA ARG A 36 -19.97 4.95 2.20
C ARG A 36 -19.59 3.47 2.12
N GLY A 37 -18.78 3.13 1.13
CA GLY A 37 -18.39 1.72 0.90
C GLY A 37 -19.43 0.89 0.14
N THR A 38 -20.59 1.45 -0.21
CA THR A 38 -21.57 0.82 -1.11
C THR A 38 -21.31 1.21 -2.57
N ALA A 39 -21.97 0.52 -3.52
CA ALA A 39 -21.87 0.85 -4.94
C ALA A 39 -22.35 2.29 -5.27
N LEU A 40 -23.23 2.85 -4.42
CA LEU A 40 -23.79 4.19 -4.54
C LEU A 40 -22.95 5.26 -3.83
N ASP A 41 -21.67 5.01 -3.52
CA ASP A 41 -20.76 5.99 -2.93
C ASP A 41 -20.16 6.92 -4.02
N PRO A 42 -20.65 8.15 -4.21
CA PRO A 42 -20.14 9.07 -5.23
C PRO A 42 -18.68 9.48 -4.99
N PHE A 43 -18.18 9.35 -3.76
CA PHE A 43 -16.79 9.64 -3.43
C PHE A 43 -15.88 8.40 -3.54
N GLY A 44 -16.47 7.21 -3.53
CA GLY A 44 -15.78 5.92 -3.61
C GLY A 44 -15.17 5.60 -4.98
N HIS A 45 -15.74 6.15 -6.05
CA HIS A 45 -15.28 5.95 -7.44
C HIS A 45 -14.16 6.88 -7.88
N THR A 46 -13.69 7.77 -7.01
CA THR A 46 -12.54 8.62 -7.33
C THR A 46 -11.28 7.77 -7.48
N ALA A 47 -10.45 8.08 -8.49
CA ALA A 47 -9.21 7.36 -8.76
C ALA A 47 -8.28 7.30 -7.52
N GLU A 48 -8.24 8.38 -6.74
CA GLU A 48 -7.50 8.46 -5.47
C GLU A 48 -8.01 7.42 -4.46
N ARG A 49 -9.33 7.34 -4.22
CA ARG A 49 -9.91 6.35 -3.29
C ARG A 49 -9.74 4.91 -3.75
N LYS A 50 -9.84 4.66 -5.07
CA LYS A 50 -9.58 3.32 -5.63
C LYS A 50 -8.13 2.89 -5.39
N GLN A 51 -7.17 3.78 -5.65
CA GLN A 51 -5.75 3.52 -5.44
C GLN A 51 -5.42 3.32 -3.95
N GLU A 52 -6.03 4.08 -3.05
CA GLU A 52 -5.87 3.89 -1.60
C GLU A 52 -6.35 2.51 -1.14
N ARG A 53 -7.53 2.08 -1.60
CA ARG A 53 -8.06 0.75 -1.26
C ARG A 53 -7.20 -0.37 -1.82
N ALA A 54 -6.73 -0.22 -3.05
CA ALA A 54 -5.81 -1.18 -3.66
C ALA A 54 -4.50 -1.28 -2.87
N LEU A 55 -3.95 -0.16 -2.41
CA LEU A 55 -2.72 -0.12 -1.62
C LEU A 55 -2.87 -0.86 -0.27
N ILE A 56 -4.04 -0.75 0.37
CA ILE A 56 -4.34 -1.51 1.60
C ILE A 56 -4.32 -3.02 1.31
N GLY A 57 -4.92 -3.45 0.20
CA GLY A 57 -4.92 -4.85 -0.23
C GLY A 57 -3.49 -5.35 -0.49
N GLN A 58 -2.73 -4.61 -1.29
CA GLN A 58 -1.33 -4.92 -1.62
C GLN A 58 -0.45 -5.00 -0.37
N TYR A 59 -0.67 -4.12 0.61
CA TYR A 59 0.04 -4.19 1.89
C TYR A 59 -0.29 -5.46 2.66
N ARG A 60 -1.57 -5.82 2.78
CA ARG A 60 -2.01 -7.04 3.48
C ARG A 60 -1.43 -8.30 2.82
N GLU A 61 -1.46 -8.36 1.50
CA GLU A 61 -0.89 -9.46 0.72
C GLU A 61 0.63 -9.54 0.92
N THR A 62 1.31 -8.40 0.91
CA THR A 62 2.76 -8.32 1.17
C THR A 62 3.08 -8.85 2.56
N ILE A 63 2.37 -8.41 3.60
CA ILE A 63 2.59 -8.89 4.98
C ILE A 63 2.33 -10.39 5.08
N ALA A 64 1.28 -10.90 4.43
CA ALA A 64 1.01 -12.33 4.39
C ALA A 64 2.12 -13.13 3.65
N GLU A 65 2.69 -12.58 2.57
CA GLU A 65 3.84 -13.16 1.89
C GLU A 65 5.09 -13.18 2.79
N LEU A 66 5.37 -12.08 3.49
CA LEU A 66 6.50 -11.98 4.44
C LEU A 66 6.36 -13.01 5.57
N LEU A 67 5.18 -13.09 6.20
CA LEU A 67 4.94 -14.02 7.30
C LEU A 67 5.08 -15.48 6.87
N ARG A 68 4.67 -15.85 5.66
CA ARG A 68 4.88 -17.21 5.11
C ARG A 68 6.35 -17.57 4.91
N GLY A 69 7.21 -16.58 4.70
CA GLY A 69 8.64 -16.80 4.60
C GLY A 69 9.38 -16.73 5.94
N LEU A 70 8.73 -16.36 7.04
CA LEU A 70 9.37 -16.23 8.35
C LEU A 70 9.08 -17.45 9.22
N ASN A 71 10.13 -18.18 9.57
CA ASN A 71 10.12 -19.33 10.47
C ASN A 71 11.00 -19.04 11.70
N ALA A 72 10.84 -19.82 12.78
CA ALA A 72 11.65 -19.68 14.02
C ALA A 72 13.16 -19.79 13.79
N ASN A 73 13.59 -20.52 12.75
CA ASN A 73 14.99 -20.72 12.39
C ASN A 73 15.47 -19.77 11.27
N SER A 74 14.73 -18.70 10.97
CA SER A 74 15.12 -17.78 9.90
C SER A 74 16.36 -16.96 10.31
N PRO A 75 17.29 -16.70 9.37
CA PRO A 75 18.42 -15.81 9.64
C PRO A 75 17.94 -14.41 10.09
N PRO A 76 18.67 -13.75 11.01
CA PRO A 76 18.30 -12.41 11.49
C PRO A 76 18.23 -11.37 10.36
N GLU A 77 19.05 -11.51 9.32
CA GLU A 77 19.02 -10.66 8.11
C GLU A 77 17.67 -10.72 7.38
N ARG A 78 17.02 -11.89 7.39
CA ARG A 78 15.70 -12.07 6.78
C ARG A 78 14.63 -11.32 7.56
N LEU A 79 14.68 -11.37 8.90
CA LEU A 79 13.78 -10.61 9.76
C LEU A 79 13.97 -9.09 9.55
N GLN A 80 15.22 -8.63 9.39
CA GLN A 80 15.52 -7.23 9.08
C GLN A 80 14.94 -6.80 7.73
N LEU A 81 15.10 -7.63 6.69
CA LEU A 81 14.53 -7.35 5.37
C LEU A 81 12.99 -7.29 5.41
N ALA A 82 12.33 -8.23 6.10
CA ALA A 82 10.89 -8.20 6.28
C ALA A 82 10.43 -6.94 7.02
N THR A 83 11.14 -6.54 8.06
CA THR A 83 10.87 -5.30 8.80
C THR A 83 11.03 -4.06 7.93
N GLN A 84 12.06 -4.03 7.09
CA GLN A 84 12.28 -2.93 6.14
C GLN A 84 11.12 -2.81 5.15
N ILE A 85 10.63 -3.94 4.63
CA ILE A 85 9.48 -3.97 3.73
C ILE A 85 8.22 -3.48 4.45
N ALA A 86 7.98 -3.95 5.67
CA ALA A 86 6.81 -3.58 6.46
C ALA A 86 6.76 -2.08 6.82
N ARG A 87 7.91 -1.39 6.89
CA ARG A 87 8.01 0.04 7.21
C ARG A 87 7.77 0.98 6.02
N LEU A 88 7.78 0.50 4.78
CA LEU A 88 7.59 1.34 3.58
C LEU A 88 6.29 2.18 3.60
N PRO A 89 5.13 1.63 4.00
CA PRO A 89 3.89 2.41 4.02
C PRO A 89 3.90 3.58 5.01
N ASP A 90 4.73 3.55 6.05
CA ASP A 90 4.79 4.60 7.07
C ASP A 90 5.24 5.96 6.51
N GLY A 91 5.94 5.93 5.37
CA GLY A 91 6.35 7.12 4.62
C GLY A 91 5.23 7.76 3.79
N ILE A 92 4.12 7.05 3.54
CA ILE A 92 3.00 7.55 2.75
C ILE A 92 2.07 8.37 3.66
N ARG A 93 2.41 9.66 3.85
CA ARG A 93 1.66 10.59 4.70
C ARG A 93 1.07 11.76 3.91
N GLY A 94 0.09 12.43 4.52
CA GLY A 94 -0.58 13.60 3.96
C GLY A 94 -1.75 13.28 3.03
N TYR A 95 -2.23 14.30 2.31
CA TYR A 95 -3.45 14.25 1.50
C TYR A 95 -3.20 14.71 0.06
N GLY A 96 -3.99 14.22 -0.90
CA GLY A 96 -3.98 14.67 -2.27
C GLY A 96 -2.62 14.50 -2.96
N HIS A 97 -2.12 15.58 -3.56
CA HIS A 97 -0.89 15.57 -4.35
C HIS A 97 0.37 15.21 -3.52
N ILE A 98 0.39 15.54 -2.22
CA ILE A 98 1.50 15.16 -1.34
C ILE A 98 1.59 13.64 -1.25
N LYS A 99 0.46 12.99 -1.00
CA LYS A 99 0.36 11.54 -0.94
C LYS A 99 0.76 10.88 -2.25
N GLN A 100 0.34 11.45 -3.39
CA GLN A 100 0.72 10.95 -4.72
C GLN A 100 2.24 11.00 -4.96
N ARG A 101 2.91 12.08 -4.53
CA ARG A 101 4.38 12.19 -4.64
C ARG A 101 5.10 11.13 -3.83
N TYR A 102 4.68 10.91 -2.58
CA TYR A 102 5.26 9.85 -1.75
C TYR A 102 4.96 8.46 -2.33
N LEU A 103 3.75 8.23 -2.81
CA LEU A 103 3.35 6.96 -3.41
C LEU A 103 4.18 6.64 -4.66
N ALA A 104 4.48 7.64 -5.50
CA ALA A 104 5.36 7.49 -6.65
C ALA A 104 6.81 7.13 -6.28
N GLN A 105 7.28 7.52 -5.09
CA GLN A 105 8.62 7.18 -4.59
C GLN A 105 8.67 5.82 -3.91
N VAL A 106 7.62 5.46 -3.17
CA VAL A 106 7.56 4.23 -2.37
C VAL A 106 7.31 2.99 -3.25
N LEU A 107 6.48 3.09 -4.29
CA LEU A 107 6.15 1.93 -5.14
C LEU A 107 7.39 1.27 -5.77
N PRO A 108 8.33 2.01 -6.41
CA PRO A 108 9.55 1.40 -6.96
C PRO A 108 10.44 0.74 -5.90
N GLN A 109 10.53 1.36 -4.71
CA GLN A 109 11.30 0.83 -3.59
C GLN A 109 10.68 -0.47 -3.07
N TRP A 110 9.36 -0.52 -2.99
CA TRP A 110 8.61 -1.71 -2.60
C TRP A 110 8.87 -2.86 -3.57
N GLU A 111 8.75 -2.63 -4.87
CA GLU A 111 9.01 -3.67 -5.88
C GLU A 111 10.45 -4.18 -5.84
N ALA A 112 11.42 -3.29 -5.62
CA ALA A 112 12.82 -3.67 -5.49
C ALA A 112 13.06 -4.57 -4.26
N LEU A 113 12.51 -4.18 -3.10
CA LEU A 113 12.67 -4.95 -1.87
C LEU A 113 11.92 -6.29 -1.90
N MET A 114 10.74 -6.34 -2.51
CA MET A 114 10.01 -7.60 -2.70
C MET A 114 10.72 -8.55 -3.67
N ARG A 115 11.37 -8.04 -4.72
CA ARG A 115 12.26 -8.86 -5.56
C ARG A 115 13.40 -9.46 -4.75
N LYS A 116 14.07 -8.64 -3.94
CA LYS A 116 15.14 -9.10 -3.04
C LYS A 116 14.64 -10.16 -2.06
N TRP A 117 13.46 -9.96 -1.46
CA TRP A 117 12.82 -10.91 -0.56
C TRP A 117 12.61 -12.28 -1.22
N ARG A 118 12.08 -12.29 -2.44
CA ARG A 118 11.82 -13.53 -3.19
C ARG A 118 13.10 -14.25 -3.57
N GLN A 119 14.16 -13.53 -3.95
CA GLN A 119 15.47 -14.13 -4.23
C GLN A 119 16.07 -14.83 -2.99
N VAL A 120 16.05 -14.16 -1.85
CA VAL A 120 16.56 -14.73 -0.57
C VAL A 120 15.72 -15.94 -0.16
N THR A 121 14.40 -15.86 -0.34
CA THR A 121 13.48 -16.97 -0.01
C THR A 121 13.67 -18.18 -0.93
N ALA A 122 13.88 -17.96 -2.23
CA ALA A 122 14.14 -19.02 -3.21
C ALA A 122 15.51 -19.69 -2.96
N GLY A 123 16.55 -18.92 -2.63
CA GLY A 123 17.87 -19.47 -2.28
C GLY A 123 17.85 -20.35 -1.02
N ALA A 124 17.00 -20.02 -0.04
CA ALA A 124 16.82 -20.83 1.17
C ALA A 124 16.02 -22.14 0.96
N SER A 125 15.35 -22.30 -0.19
CA SER A 125 14.50 -23.47 -0.51
C SER A 125 15.17 -24.43 -1.51
N SER A 126 16.48 -24.34 -1.71
CA SER A 126 17.28 -25.34 -2.44
C SER A 126 18.03 -26.26 -1.46
N PRO A 127 17.44 -27.38 -1.00
CA PRO A 127 18.18 -28.46 -0.37
C PRO A 127 18.54 -29.50 -1.44
N ASP A 128 19.72 -29.40 -2.06
CA ASP A 128 20.49 -30.55 -2.55
C ASP A 128 21.67 -30.12 -3.42
N SER A 129 22.89 -30.31 -2.88
CA SER A 129 24.12 -30.67 -3.62
C SER A 129 25.32 -30.74 -2.66
N GLN A 130 25.26 -31.54 -1.60
CA GLN A 130 26.44 -32.06 -0.88
C GLN A 130 26.07 -33.46 -0.35
N ALA A 131 26.10 -34.47 -1.22
CA ALA A 131 27.23 -35.40 -1.37
C ALA A 131 27.35 -36.39 -0.20
N VAL A 132 26.61 -37.49 -0.30
CA VAL A 132 26.95 -38.76 0.37
C VAL A 132 28.04 -39.41 -0.49
N PRO A 133 29.28 -39.62 -0.01
CA PRO A 133 30.18 -40.52 -0.69
C PRO A 133 29.73 -41.97 -0.42
N GLU A 134 29.00 -42.52 -1.38
CA GLU A 134 28.94 -43.97 -1.58
C GLU A 134 30.28 -44.44 -2.17
N THR A 135 31.08 -45.15 -1.39
CA THR A 135 32.08 -46.14 -1.84
C THR A 135 32.35 -47.03 -0.60
N VAL A 136 31.63 -48.14 -0.42
CA VAL A 136 31.86 -49.50 -0.98
C VAL A 136 33.20 -50.12 -0.53
N ALA A 137 33.05 -51.24 0.20
CA ALA A 137 33.98 -52.34 0.50
C ALA A 137 35.16 -52.07 1.45
#